data_AF-A0A849UAF6-F1
#
_entry.id   AF-A0A849UAF6-F1
#
_cell.length_a   1.000
_cell.length_b   1.000
_cell.length_c   1.000
_cell.angle_alpha   90.00
_cell.angle_beta   90.00
_cell.angle_gamma   90.00
#
_symmetry.space_group_name_H-M   'P 1'
#
loop_
_entity.id
_entity.type
_entity.pdbx_description
1 polymer ?
#
loop_
_entity_poly.entity_id
_entity_poly.type
_entity_poly.pdbx_seq_one_letter_code
_entity_poly.pdbx_strand_id
1 'polypeptide(L)'
;NTQDGSTKEIDVHGVFVAIGHTPNTGIFDGQLDMNHGYIKVKSGIEGNATATSVEGVFAAGDVMDMVYKQAITSSGAGCMAALDAEKFLDELTE
;
A
#
# COMPACT_ATOMS: atom_id res chain seq x y z
N ASN A 1 28.11 -13.76 -16.84
CA ASN A 1 27.84 -12.35 -17.16
C ASN A 1 29.14 -11.57 -17.08
N THR A 2 29.61 -11.08 -18.22
CA THR A 2 30.73 -10.15 -18.33
C THR A 2 30.19 -8.76 -18.02
N GLN A 3 30.69 -8.11 -16.97
CA GLN A 3 30.32 -6.73 -16.61
C GLN A 3 31.45 -5.81 -17.08
N ASP A 4 31.40 -5.40 -18.34
CA ASP A 4 32.45 -4.57 -18.97
C ASP A 4 32.00 -3.11 -19.23
N GLY A 5 30.75 -2.77 -18.86
CA GLY A 5 30.20 -1.42 -19.03
C GLY A 5 29.91 -1.04 -20.48
N SER A 6 30.04 -1.97 -21.44
CA SER A 6 29.67 -1.73 -22.82
C SER A 6 28.14 -1.62 -22.99
N THR A 7 27.70 -0.83 -23.96
CA THR A 7 26.28 -0.65 -24.29
C THR A 7 26.01 -1.14 -25.71
N LYS A 8 24.75 -1.49 -25.99
CA LYS A 8 24.30 -1.90 -27.33
C LYS A 8 22.94 -1.30 -27.64
N GLU A 9 22.75 -0.90 -28.88
CA GLU A 9 21.44 -0.58 -29.41
C GLU A 9 20.72 -1.88 -29.81
N ILE A 10 19.41 -1.93 -29.57
CA ILE A 10 18.57 -3.07 -29.93
C ILE A 10 17.39 -2.52 -30.70
N ASP A 11 17.24 -2.96 -31.95
CA ASP A 11 16.11 -2.59 -32.78
C ASP A 11 14.87 -3.42 -32.37
N VAL A 12 13.84 -2.75 -31.87
CA VAL A 12 12.59 -3.35 -31.40
C VAL A 12 11.41 -2.48 -31.78
N HIS A 13 10.27 -3.12 -32.06
CA HIS A 13 9.02 -2.42 -32.36
C HIS A 13 8.34 -1.85 -31.10
N GLY A 14 8.74 -2.31 -29.90
CA GLY A 14 8.17 -1.85 -28.64
C GLY A 14 8.94 -2.37 -27.43
N VAL A 15 8.88 -1.60 -26.34
CA VAL A 15 9.48 -1.93 -25.05
C VAL A 15 8.44 -1.78 -23.95
N PHE A 16 8.40 -2.73 -23.04
CA PHE A 16 7.55 -2.69 -21.85
C PHE A 16 8.44 -2.70 -20.61
N VAL A 17 8.41 -1.60 -19.85
CA VAL A 17 9.16 -1.48 -18.60
C VAL A 17 8.30 -2.00 -17.46
N ALA A 18 8.59 -3.22 -16.99
CA ALA A 18 7.86 -3.89 -15.93
C ALA A 18 8.75 -4.13 -14.69
N ILE A 19 9.24 -3.03 -14.08
CA ILE A 19 10.11 -3.07 -12.89
C ILE A 19 9.34 -3.13 -11.56
N GLY A 20 8.03 -3.37 -11.62
CA GLY A 20 7.15 -3.42 -10.46
C GLY A 20 6.38 -2.11 -10.22
N HIS A 21 5.60 -2.09 -9.15
CA HIS A 21 4.77 -0.96 -8.75
C HIS A 21 5.32 -0.33 -7.47
N THR A 22 5.51 0.98 -7.49
CA THR A 22 5.70 1.79 -6.29
C THR A 22 4.33 2.23 -5.79
N PRO A 23 4.00 2.04 -4.49
CA PRO A 23 2.74 2.53 -3.94
C PRO A 23 2.68 4.06 -4.02
N ASN A 24 1.50 4.60 -4.33
CA ASN A 24 1.27 6.04 -4.51
C ASN A 24 1.11 6.76 -3.16
N THR A 25 2.16 6.78 -2.36
CA THR A 25 2.12 7.18 -0.94
C THR A 25 3.04 8.36 -0.60
N GLY A 26 3.78 8.91 -1.56
CA GLY A 26 4.75 9.99 -1.30
C GLY A 26 4.16 11.25 -0.66
N ILE A 27 2.86 11.51 -0.84
CA ILE A 27 2.17 12.62 -0.16
C ILE A 27 2.04 12.42 1.37
N PHE A 28 2.25 11.21 1.88
CA PHE A 28 2.16 10.84 3.28
C PHE A 28 3.54 10.68 3.96
N ASP A 29 4.62 10.93 3.23
CA ASP A 29 6.00 10.86 3.74
C ASP A 29 6.17 11.74 4.99
N GLY A 30 6.69 11.13 6.06
CA GLY A 30 6.91 11.80 7.35
C GLY A 30 5.67 12.04 8.20
N GLN A 31 4.47 11.68 7.71
CA GLN A 31 3.21 11.81 8.46
C GLN A 31 2.65 10.46 8.91
N LEU A 32 2.81 9.42 8.08
CA LEU A 32 2.42 8.05 8.39
C LEU A 32 3.64 7.13 8.46
N ASP A 33 3.57 6.12 9.32
CA ASP A 33 4.56 5.06 9.35
C ASP A 33 4.49 4.23 8.07
N MET A 34 5.63 4.10 7.39
CA MET A 34 5.72 3.39 6.12
C MET A 34 6.88 2.40 6.09
N ASN A 35 6.76 1.40 5.22
CA ASN A 35 7.78 0.39 4.97
C ASN A 35 7.94 0.18 3.46
N HIS A 36 9.09 0.56 2.90
CA HIS A 36 9.34 0.51 1.45
C HIS A 36 8.23 1.20 0.62
N GLY A 37 7.72 2.33 1.13
CA GLY A 37 6.62 3.08 0.53
C GLY A 37 5.22 2.57 0.87
N TYR A 38 5.05 1.39 1.48
CA TYR A 38 3.72 0.91 1.86
C TYR A 38 3.33 1.46 3.23
N ILE A 39 2.08 1.88 3.40
CA ILE A 39 1.55 2.35 4.69
C ILE A 39 1.46 1.16 5.64
N LYS A 40 2.08 1.29 6.81
CA LYS A 40 1.95 0.28 7.87
C LYS A 40 0.57 0.39 8.49
N VAL A 41 -0.07 -0.76 8.65
CA VAL A 41 -1.34 -0.90 9.36
C VAL A 41 -1.18 -1.85 10.55
N LYS A 42 -2.07 -1.74 11.53
CA LYS A 42 -2.07 -2.57 12.75
C LYS A 42 -2.13 -4.07 12.45
N SER A 43 -2.94 -4.47 11.46
CA SER A 43 -3.23 -5.87 11.13
C SER A 43 -3.71 -6.67 12.35
N GLY A 44 -3.58 -7.99 12.31
CA GLY A 44 -3.96 -8.90 13.40
C GLY A 44 -5.46 -9.22 13.44
N ILE A 45 -5.92 -9.76 14.58
CA ILE A 45 -7.27 -10.31 14.76
C ILE A 45 -8.09 -9.62 15.85
N GLU A 46 -7.55 -8.56 16.44
CA GLU A 46 -8.17 -7.84 17.58
C GLU A 46 -9.02 -6.64 17.14
N GLY A 47 -9.30 -6.52 15.84
CA GLY A 47 -10.00 -5.37 15.27
C GLY A 47 -9.10 -4.14 15.09
N ASN A 48 -9.63 -3.15 14.36
CA ASN A 48 -8.90 -1.96 13.92
C ASN A 48 -7.68 -2.30 13.05
N ALA A 49 -7.84 -3.33 12.21
CA ALA A 49 -6.73 -3.94 11.46
C ALA A 49 -6.16 -3.00 10.38
N THR A 50 -6.96 -2.05 9.91
CA THR A 50 -6.57 -1.10 8.86
C THR A 50 -6.05 0.22 9.39
N ALA A 51 -6.05 0.42 10.72
CA ALA A 51 -5.53 1.64 11.34
C ALA A 51 -4.04 1.82 11.08
N THR A 52 -3.67 3.06 10.79
CA THR A 52 -2.30 3.51 10.59
C THR A 52 -1.66 4.00 11.90
N SER A 53 -0.48 4.63 11.83
CA SER A 53 0.15 5.28 12.97
C SER A 53 -0.59 6.52 13.49
N VAL A 54 -1.54 7.05 12.70
CA VAL A 54 -2.37 8.21 13.08
C VAL A 54 -3.79 7.75 13.32
N GLU A 55 -4.32 8.08 14.49
CA GLU A 55 -5.69 7.77 14.88
C GLU A 55 -6.71 8.42 13.94
N GLY A 56 -7.75 7.67 13.57
CA GLY A 56 -8.74 8.09 12.57
C GLY A 56 -8.27 8.03 11.12
N VAL A 57 -7.03 7.59 10.85
CA VAL A 57 -6.51 7.36 9.50
C VAL A 57 -6.31 5.87 9.26
N PHE A 58 -6.94 5.37 8.19
CA PHE A 58 -6.97 3.96 7.81
C PHE A 58 -6.40 3.77 6.40
N ALA A 59 -5.78 2.62 6.13
CA ALA A 59 -5.26 2.28 4.81
C ALA A 59 -5.77 0.90 4.35
N ALA A 60 -6.11 0.81 3.07
CA ALA A 60 -6.65 -0.41 2.46
C ALA A 60 -6.17 -0.60 1.01
N GLY A 61 -6.07 -1.86 0.60
CA GLY A 61 -5.60 -2.29 -0.72
C GLY A 61 -4.09 -2.22 -0.89
N ASP A 62 -3.64 -2.15 -2.15
CA ASP A 62 -2.23 -2.27 -2.55
C ASP A 62 -1.30 -1.22 -1.90
N VAL A 63 -1.82 -0.11 -1.36
CA VAL A 63 -1.01 0.88 -0.63
C VAL A 63 -0.48 0.38 0.71
N MET A 64 -1.09 -0.66 1.29
CA MET A 64 -0.64 -1.33 2.52
C MET A 64 -0.30 -2.82 2.31
N ASP A 65 -0.73 -3.42 1.19
CA ASP A 65 -0.46 -4.81 0.85
C ASP A 65 0.67 -4.95 -0.20
N MET A 66 1.86 -5.32 0.27
CA MET A 66 2.99 -5.59 -0.62
C MET A 66 3.01 -7.01 -1.20
N VAL A 67 2.16 -7.93 -0.72
CA VAL A 67 2.25 -9.37 -0.99
C VAL A 67 1.19 -9.84 -1.98
N TYR A 68 -0.09 -9.63 -1.71
CA TYR A 68 -1.16 -10.29 -2.48
C TYR A 68 -1.59 -9.48 -3.69
N LYS A 69 -1.86 -8.18 -3.53
CA LYS A 69 -2.14 -7.22 -4.62
C LYS A 69 -3.20 -7.73 -5.61
N GLN A 70 -4.29 -8.28 -5.08
CA GLN A 70 -5.40 -8.76 -5.89
C GLN A 70 -6.62 -7.88 -5.65
N ALA A 71 -7.45 -7.72 -6.69
CA ALA A 71 -8.70 -6.97 -6.56
C ALA A 71 -9.56 -7.47 -5.38
N ILE A 72 -9.62 -8.79 -5.17
CA ILE A 72 -10.40 -9.37 -4.07
C ILE A 72 -9.81 -9.10 -2.68
N THR A 73 -8.47 -9.11 -2.53
CA THR A 73 -7.83 -8.80 -1.24
C THR A 73 -7.98 -7.31 -0.94
N SER A 74 -7.84 -6.46 -1.95
CA SER A 74 -8.05 -5.02 -1.85
C SER A 74 -9.49 -4.65 -1.50
N SER A 75 -10.48 -5.32 -2.09
CA SER A 75 -11.90 -5.15 -1.72
C SER A 75 -12.18 -5.58 -0.28
N GLY A 76 -11.61 -6.71 0.17
CA GLY A 76 -11.72 -7.15 1.56
C GLY A 76 -11.14 -6.12 2.53
N ALA A 77 -9.95 -5.60 2.22
CA ALA A 77 -9.33 -4.52 3.00
C ALA A 77 -10.16 -3.24 3.02
N GLY A 78 -10.76 -2.84 1.89
CA GLY A 78 -11.65 -1.68 1.83
C GLY A 78 -12.88 -1.82 2.73
N CYS A 79 -13.47 -3.01 2.78
CA CYS A 79 -14.57 -3.31 3.70
C CYS A 79 -14.14 -3.18 5.17
N MET A 80 -12.97 -3.73 5.53
CA MET A 80 -12.44 -3.60 6.89
C MET A 80 -12.21 -2.13 7.26
N ALA A 81 -11.63 -1.32 6.37
CA ALA A 81 -11.38 0.10 6.63
C ALA A 81 -12.66 0.92 6.81
N ALA A 82 -13.73 0.61 6.07
CA ALA A 82 -15.01 1.27 6.26
C ALA A 82 -15.59 0.99 7.66
N LEU A 83 -15.54 -0.26 8.12
CA LEU A 83 -16.05 -0.65 9.44
C LEU A 83 -15.17 -0.14 10.59
N ASP A 84 -13.85 -0.10 10.39
CA ASP A 84 -12.92 0.49 11.36
C ASP A 84 -13.18 2.01 11.50
N ALA A 85 -13.41 2.71 10.38
CA ALA A 85 -13.74 4.13 10.38
C ALA A 85 -15.13 4.44 10.97
N GLU A 86 -16.14 3.60 10.69
CA GLU A 86 -17.48 3.72 11.29
C GLU A 86 -17.40 3.70 12.82
N LYS A 87 -16.74 2.68 13.38
CA LYS A 87 -16.57 2.55 14.84
C LYS A 87 -15.84 3.74 15.44
N PHE A 88 -14.77 4.20 14.79
CA PHE A 88 -14.03 5.37 15.25
C PHE A 88 -14.89 6.63 15.29
N LEU A 89 -15.74 6.85 14.27
CA LEU A 89 -16.64 8.00 14.23
C LEU A 89 -17.75 7.89 15.28
N ASP A 90 -18.29 6.70 15.52
CA ASP A 90 -19.30 6.48 16.56
C ASP A 90 -18.72 6.79 17.95
N GLU A 91 -17.50 6.32 18.24
CA GLU A 91 -16.79 6.57 19.52
C GLU A 91 -16.49 8.06 19.76
N LEU A 92 -16.41 8.89 18.71
CA LEU A 92 -16.23 10.35 18.85
C LEU A 92 -17.51 11.09 19.22
N THR A 93 -18.67 10.45 19.06
CA THR A 93 -19.99 11.07 19.32
C THR A 93 -20.58 10.74 20.69
N GLU A 94 -19.96 9.83 21.44
CA GLU A 94 -20.25 9.53 22.84
C GLU A 94 -19.47 10.45 23.81
#